data_AF-A0A6G3TBQ1-F1
#
_entry.id   AF-A0A6G3TBQ1-F1
#
_cell.length_a   1.000
_cell.length_b   1.000
_cell.length_c   1.000
_cell.angle_alpha   90.00
_cell.angle_beta   90.00
_cell.angle_gamma   90.00
#
_symmetry.space_group_name_H-M   'P 1'
#
loop_
_entity.id
_entity.type
_entity.pdbx_description
1 polymer ?
#
loop_
_entity_poly.entity_id
_entity_poly.type
_entity_poly.pdbx_seq_one_letter_code
_entity_poly.pdbx_strand_id
1 'polypeptide(L)' 'MATHFVNGDSDSRLSFWQRVREFAVPPSMIETATARRRAGDWAGACAAAAVDVDLDLRSVARAHGRSLASR' A
#
# COMPACT_ATOMS: atom_id res chain seq x y z
N MET A 1 26.91 22.94 10.88
CA MET A 1 25.56 22.70 10.33
C MET A 1 25.70 22.36 8.86
N ALA A 2 25.64 21.09 8.49
CA ALA A 2 25.63 20.67 7.09
C ALA A 2 24.18 20.40 6.68
N THR A 3 23.69 21.16 5.71
CA THR A 3 22.42 20.92 5.02
C THR A 3 22.56 19.64 4.21
N HIS A 4 22.11 18.53 4.78
CA HIS A 4 22.06 17.21 4.15
C HIS A 4 21.30 17.32 2.81
N PHE A 5 21.87 16.75 1.75
CA PHE A 5 21.39 16.73 0.37
C PHE A 5 19.95 16.18 0.26
N VAL A 6 18.93 17.05 0.34
CA VAL A 6 17.53 16.62 0.29
C VAL A 6 17.12 16.08 -1.09
N ASN A 7 17.81 16.44 -2.18
CA ASN A 7 17.48 15.99 -3.54
C ASN A 7 18.30 14.79 -4.05
N GLY A 8 19.62 14.77 -3.86
CA GLY A 8 20.46 13.70 -4.42
C GLY A 8 20.19 12.32 -3.80
N ASP A 9 19.91 12.28 -2.50
CA ASP A 9 19.53 11.05 -1.80
C ASP A 9 18.09 10.63 -2.14
N SER A 10 17.15 11.57 -2.28
CA SER A 10 15.76 11.26 -2.63
C SER A 10 15.61 10.80 -4.08
N ASP A 11 16.31 11.40 -5.04
CA ASP A 11 16.36 10.95 -6.44
C ASP A 11 17.01 9.57 -6.58
N SER A 12 18.06 9.30 -5.78
CA SER A 12 18.70 7.98 -5.71
C SER A 12 17.76 6.93 -5.13
N ARG A 13 17.05 7.25 -4.05
CA ARG A 13 16.03 6.37 -3.45
C ARG A 13 14.86 6.13 -4.40
N LEU A 14 14.40 7.15 -5.11
CA LEU A 14 13.31 7.01 -6.08
C LEU A 14 13.72 6.10 -7.24
N SER A 15 14.90 6.33 -7.82
CA SER A 15 15.46 5.51 -8.89
C SER A 15 15.65 4.05 -8.45
N PHE A 16 16.10 3.84 -7.21
CA PHE A 16 16.18 2.52 -6.60
C PHE A 16 14.81 1.83 -6.53
N TRP A 17 13.80 2.49 -5.96
CA TRP A 17 12.47 1.90 -5.81
C TRP A 17 11.73 1.69 -7.14
N GLN A 18 11.98 2.52 -8.16
CA GLN A 18 11.46 2.29 -9.51
C GLN A 18 11.99 0.97 -10.08
N ARG A 19 13.31 0.74 -9.97
CA ARG A 19 13.93 -0.50 -10.44
C ARG A 19 13.47 -1.72 -9.62
N VAL A 20 13.32 -1.59 -8.31
CA VAL A 20 12.71 -2.64 -7.47
C VAL A 20 11.29 -2.95 -7.95
N ARG A 21 10.47 -1.95 -8.24
CA ARG A 21 9.10 -2.17 -8.73
C ARG A 21 9.06 -2.85 -10.11
N GLU A 22 9.99 -2.51 -11.00
CA GLU A 22 10.09 -3.11 -12.33
C GLU A 22 10.32 -4.63 -12.27
N PHE A 23 11.12 -5.11 -11.30
CA PHE A 23 11.56 -6.50 -11.27
C PHE A 23 11.00 -7.33 -10.10
N ALA A 24 10.66 -6.71 -8.97
CA ALA A 24 10.24 -7.41 -7.75
C ALA A 24 8.71 -7.42 -7.55
N VAL A 25 7.95 -6.68 -8.36
CA VAL A 25 6.48 -6.68 -8.30
C VAL A 25 5.92 -7.48 -9.48
N PRO A 26 5.40 -8.69 -9.27
CA PRO A 26 4.81 -9.48 -10.34
C PRO A 26 3.60 -8.77 -10.98
N PRO A 27 3.41 -8.83 -12.31
CA PRO A 27 2.22 -8.26 -12.97
C PRO A 27 0.90 -8.77 -12.37
N SER A 28 0.84 -10.06 -12.01
CA SER A 28 -0.32 -10.67 -11.37
C SER A 28 -0.67 -10.06 -10.01
N MET A 29 0.32 -9.61 -9.24
CA MET A 29 0.13 -8.87 -7.98
C MET A 29 -0.56 -7.53 -8.25
N ILE A 30 -0.09 -6.79 -9.26
CA ILE A 30 -0.66 -5.50 -9.65
C ILE A 30 -2.11 -5.68 -10.12
N GLU A 31 -2.36 -6.66 -10.98
CA GLU A 31 -3.68 -6.97 -11.51
C GLU A 31 -4.66 -7.33 -10.40
N THR A 32 -4.28 -8.28 -9.54
CA THR A 32 -5.12 -8.76 -8.43
C THR A 32 -5.42 -7.63 -7.44
N ALA A 33 -4.41 -6.90 -7.00
CA ALA A 33 -4.59 -5.78 -6.08
C ALA A 33 -5.45 -4.66 -6.71
N THR A 34 -5.31 -4.43 -8.02
CA THR A 34 -6.13 -3.44 -8.74
C THR A 34 -7.59 -3.86 -8.86
N ALA A 35 -7.85 -5.14 -9.18
CA ALA A 35 -9.20 -5.67 -9.26
C ALA A 35 -9.93 -5.55 -7.91
N ARG A 36 -9.24 -5.89 -6.81
CA ARG A 36 -9.76 -5.78 -5.44
C ARG A 36 -10.07 -4.34 -5.06
N ARG A 37 -9.17 -3.39 -5.36
CA ARG A 37 -9.43 -1.95 -5.14
C ARG A 37 -10.65 -1.45 -5.90
N ARG A 38 -10.80 -1.84 -7.17
CA ARG A 38 -11.98 -1.45 -7.99
C ARG A 38 -13.29 -2.03 -7.45
N ALA A 39 -13.23 -3.20 -6.81
CA ALA A 39 -14.37 -3.81 -6.15
C ALA A 39 -14.68 -3.22 -4.76
N GLY A 40 -13.84 -2.31 -4.24
CA GLY A 40 -13.96 -1.79 -2.88
C GLY A 40 -13.55 -2.80 -1.81
N ASP A 41 -12.65 -3.73 -2.12
CA ASP A 41 -12.08 -4.69 -1.16
C ASP A 41 -10.67 -4.23 -0.79
N TRP A 42 -10.54 -3.24 0.10
CA TRP A 42 -9.22 -2.70 0.46
C TRP A 42 -8.37 -3.75 1.20
N ALA A 43 -8.98 -4.57 2.06
CA ALA A 43 -8.27 -5.59 2.83
C ALA A 43 -7.70 -6.67 1.89
N GLY A 44 -8.51 -7.14 0.94
CA GLY A 44 -8.06 -8.07 -0.10
C GLY A 44 -7.02 -7.47 -1.03
N ALA A 45 -7.05 -6.16 -1.29
CA ALA A 45 -6.00 -5.49 -2.05
C ALA A 45 -4.66 -5.44 -1.30
N CYS A 46 -4.68 -5.16 0.00
CA CYS A 46 -3.47 -5.19 0.86
C CYS A 46 -2.89 -6.61 0.92
N ALA A 47 -3.72 -7.62 1.15
CA ALA A 47 -3.29 -9.02 1.16
C ALA A 47 -2.66 -9.45 -0.18
N ALA A 48 -3.28 -9.07 -1.31
CA ALA A 48 -2.72 -9.35 -2.63
C ALA A 48 -1.34 -8.69 -2.86
N ALA A 49 -1.09 -7.55 -2.22
CA ALA A 49 0.17 -6.83 -2.25
C ALA A 49 1.19 -7.30 -1.19
N ALA A 50 0.91 -8.41 -0.48
CA ALA A 50 1.70 -8.89 0.65
C ALA A 50 1.90 -7.85 1.76
N VAL A 51 0.89 -6.99 1.96
CA VAL A 51 0.83 -6.03 3.06
C VAL A 51 -0.03 -6.62 4.16
N ASP A 52 0.58 -6.86 5.31
CA ASP A 52 -0.14 -7.22 6.52
C ASP A 52 -0.74 -5.96 7.15
N VAL A 53 -2.03 -5.99 7.45
CA VAL A 53 -2.75 -4.85 8.02
C VAL A 53 -3.31 -5.22 9.38
N ASP A 54 -2.68 -4.68 10.41
CA ASP A 54 -3.13 -4.80 11.80
C ASP A 54 -4.19 -3.73 12.13
N LEU A 55 -5.37 -3.84 11.51
CA LEU A 55 -6.50 -2.96 11.77
C LEU A 55 -7.61 -3.72 12.51
N ASP A 56 -7.91 -3.30 13.74
CA ASP A 56 -9.08 -3.82 14.47
C ASP A 56 -10.39 -3.24 13.91
N LEU A 57 -10.97 -3.96 12.94
CA LEU A 57 -12.27 -3.65 12.34
C LEU A 57 -13.42 -3.58 13.35
N ARG A 58 -13.31 -4.27 14.49
CA ARG A 58 -14.33 -4.18 15.55
C ARG A 58 -14.24 -2.84 16.27
N SER A 59 -13.05 -2.34 16.56
CA SER A 59 -12.84 -1.00 17.10
C SER A 59 -13.36 0.08 16.14
N VAL A 60 -12.98 -0.01 14.86
CA VAL A 60 -13.46 0.91 13.82
C VAL A 60 -14.98 0.91 13.71
N ALA A 61 -15.62 -0.27 13.71
CA ALA A 61 -17.07 -0.36 13.65
C ALA A 61 -17.77 0.24 14.88
N ARG A 62 -17.15 0.17 16.06
CA ARG A 62 -17.69 0.78 17.29
C ARG A 62 -17.58 2.30 17.26
N ALA A 63 -16.45 2.83 16.81
CA ALA A 63 -16.19 4.27 16.80
C ALA A 63 -16.86 4.99 15.60
N HIS A 64 -16.95 4.34 14.45
CA HIS A 64 -17.32 4.96 13.18
C HIS A 64 -18.50 4.27 12.46
N GLY A 65 -19.06 3.20 13.04
CA GLY A 65 -20.18 2.46 12.46
C GLY A 65 -19.76 1.36 11.47
N ARG A 66 -20.64 0.38 11.28
CA ARG A 66 -20.36 -0.85 10.51
C ARG A 66 -20.09 -0.57 9.03
N SER A 67 -20.74 0.42 8.44
CA SER A 67 -20.60 0.75 7.01
C SER A 67 -19.20 1.21 6.65
N LEU A 68 -18.48 1.86 7.58
CA LEU A 68 -17.08 2.26 7.38
C LEU A 68 -16.10 1.12 7.63
N ALA A 69 -16.45 0.16 8.48
CA ALA A 69 -15.63 -1.02 8.76
C ALA A 69 -15.75 -2.13 7.71
N SER A 70 -16.72 -2.06 6.80
CA SER A 70 -17.01 -3.09 5.79
C SER A 70 -16.80 -2.62 4.34
N ARG A 71 -16.25 -1.42 4.15
CA ARG A 71 -15.80 -0.92 2.84
C ARG A 71 -14.40 -1.43 2.54
#